data_AF-A0A3S4U0V2-F1
#
_entry.id   AF-A0A3S4U0V2-F1
#
_cell.length_a   1.000
_cell.length_b   1.000
_cell.length_c   1.000
_cell.angle_alpha   90.00
_cell.angle_beta   90.00
_cell.angle_gamma   90.00
#
_symmetry.space_group_name_H-M   'P 1'
#
loop_
_entity.id
_entity.type
_entity.pdbx_description
1 polymer ?
#
loop_
_entity_poly.entity_id
_entity_poly.type
_entity_poly.pdbx_seq_one_letter_code
_entity_poly.pdbx_strand_id
1 'polypeptide(L)'
;MQLILKRLTAKITESERDQQSSGSVSIDDVVDHDFVPHISGDEAYHVIGHPGADGGVPTEQIARLQMPEDNLICSDMRSTHHKAQIKVSDIPNVLHDLEHSVKVLSLDCFDTLLWRKTATPSDVFAVLAEDPVARRLEITPHQRISAAARAYRAKRLENRSGEIDIGDIYRLFTSLSGEERELLAEAEIRAEMNVCFAFSPFVELIRLAHTRGIKIVIVSDTYLREDELTRLLTRHLPADVMRAISKIYCSVDHGTSKSHGLFRVVIEQCGVPAAQILHIGDNDVADAQAPQKLGLRALHFQPFDREVADFLRLQHAASSLIVFEQPAPEALVLPCYSPFRPLFSVANLRPYAPETVIGYMSFGPVLYAYARFLMDEVAALQKQGKRVRVLFLLRDAYLLSAACEAYTGKSVGKLVRIRRFVAIAASFKNRADVDYYISGISPEFFNLHSIAKQLLLPPDVTELLIRIARQSDDPRRAFHQSLHDDDVMELILKNSFALRGRMMRYMSK
;
A
#
# COMPACT_ATOMS: atom_id res chain seq x y z
N MET A 1 -8.37 52.35 -14.35
CA MET A 1 -8.36 52.07 -15.80
C MET A 1 -7.97 53.30 -16.62
N GLN A 2 -8.77 54.38 -16.68
CA GLN A 2 -8.40 55.58 -17.44
C GLN A 2 -7.04 56.21 -17.00
N LEU A 3 -6.74 56.19 -15.69
CA LEU A 3 -5.43 56.64 -15.17
C LEU A 3 -4.27 55.73 -15.61
N ILE A 4 -4.49 54.40 -15.61
CA ILE A 4 -3.53 53.39 -16.07
C ILE A 4 -3.23 53.60 -17.56
N LEU A 5 -4.29 53.72 -18.39
CA LEU A 5 -4.15 53.97 -19.83
C LEU A 5 -3.39 55.27 -20.11
N LYS A 6 -3.72 56.37 -19.41
CA LYS A 6 -3.00 57.65 -19.57
C LYS A 6 -1.52 57.53 -19.23
N ARG A 7 -1.17 56.85 -18.13
CA ARG A 7 0.22 56.64 -17.72
C ARG A 7 0.98 55.73 -18.69
N LEU A 8 0.39 54.61 -19.10
CA LEU A 8 1.03 53.69 -20.05
C LEU A 8 1.22 54.35 -21.42
N THR A 9 0.26 55.15 -21.88
CA THR A 9 0.40 55.93 -23.12
C THR A 9 1.51 56.99 -23.00
N ALA A 10 1.63 57.65 -21.85
CA ALA A 10 2.72 58.60 -21.59
C ALA A 10 4.10 57.92 -21.64
N LYS A 11 4.27 56.74 -21.01
CA LYS A 11 5.53 55.95 -21.06
C LYS A 11 5.94 55.60 -22.50
N ILE A 12 4.99 55.25 -23.36
CA ILE A 12 5.26 54.99 -24.80
C ILE A 12 5.71 56.27 -25.51
N THR A 13 5.04 57.39 -25.23
CA THR A 13 5.34 58.69 -25.87
C THR A 13 6.71 59.22 -25.45
N GLU A 14 7.13 58.98 -24.21
CA GLU A 14 8.48 59.30 -23.71
C GLU A 14 9.55 58.41 -24.36
N SER A 15 9.32 57.09 -24.42
CA SER A 15 10.22 56.15 -25.09
C SER A 15 10.39 56.43 -26.59
N GLU A 16 9.31 56.80 -27.30
CA GLU A 16 9.36 57.15 -28.72
C GLU A 16 10.11 58.46 -28.99
N ARG A 17 10.06 59.43 -28.05
CA ARG A 17 10.88 60.65 -28.11
C ARG A 17 12.36 60.34 -27.87
N ASP A 18 12.67 59.43 -26.95
CA ASP A 18 14.05 59.01 -26.67
C ASP A 18 14.66 58.19 -27.83
N GLN A 19 13.86 57.35 -28.50
CA GLN A 19 14.27 56.62 -29.71
C GLN A 19 14.41 57.52 -30.95
N GLN A 20 13.61 58.58 -31.10
CA GLN A 20 13.81 59.57 -32.17
C GLN A 20 15.08 60.42 -32.01
N SER A 21 15.69 60.43 -30.81
CA SER A 21 16.97 61.10 -30.56
C SER A 21 18.20 60.23 -30.91
N SER A 22 18.01 58.93 -31.18
CA SER A 22 19.07 57.98 -31.52
C SER A 22 18.80 57.33 -32.88
N GLY A 23 19.25 58.01 -33.95
CA GLY A 23 19.11 57.53 -35.33
C GLY A 23 20.21 56.55 -35.79
N SER A 24 19.81 55.67 -36.72
CA SER A 24 20.54 54.64 -37.51
C SER A 24 20.79 53.31 -36.78
N VAL A 25 20.42 52.14 -37.30
CA VAL A 25 20.88 51.53 -38.56
C VAL A 25 19.83 50.55 -39.16
N SER A 26 19.99 50.34 -40.47
CA SER A 26 19.23 49.58 -41.48
C SER A 26 18.82 48.12 -41.19
N ILE A 27 17.73 47.77 -41.88
CA ILE A 27 17.10 46.48 -42.16
C ILE A 27 18.03 45.57 -43.00
N ASP A 28 17.92 44.25 -42.79
CA ASP A 28 17.82 43.27 -43.88
C ASP A 28 17.01 42.02 -43.44
N ASP A 29 16.02 41.68 -44.26
CA ASP A 29 15.08 40.55 -44.14
C ASP A 29 15.71 39.23 -44.61
N VAL A 30 15.31 38.11 -44.00
CA VAL A 30 15.12 36.82 -44.71
C VAL A 30 13.89 36.10 -44.14
N VAL A 31 12.90 35.94 -45.02
CA VAL A 31 11.74 35.05 -44.90
C VAL A 31 12.16 33.65 -45.35
N ASP A 32 11.83 32.57 -44.61
CA ASP A 32 11.25 31.37 -45.24
C ASP A 32 10.48 30.46 -44.26
N HIS A 33 9.58 29.71 -44.88
CA HIS A 33 8.44 28.95 -44.40
C HIS A 33 8.74 27.59 -43.72
N ASP A 34 7.70 27.13 -42.99
CA ASP A 34 7.31 25.73 -42.74
C ASP A 34 8.35 24.75 -42.19
N PHE A 35 8.27 24.49 -40.88
CA PHE A 35 8.75 23.23 -40.30
C PHE A 35 7.79 22.71 -39.22
N VAL A 36 7.11 21.62 -39.56
CA VAL A 36 6.39 20.73 -38.63
C VAL A 36 7.30 19.55 -38.33
N PRO A 37 7.62 19.22 -37.07
CA PRO A 37 8.15 17.91 -36.75
C PRO A 37 7.01 16.97 -36.41
N HIS A 38 6.76 16.04 -37.34
CA HIS A 38 6.11 14.77 -37.09
C HIS A 38 6.83 14.01 -35.96
N ILE A 39 6.05 13.40 -35.09
CA ILE A 39 6.48 12.40 -34.12
C ILE A 39 6.65 11.06 -34.85
N SER A 40 7.86 10.51 -34.80
CA SER A 40 8.18 9.09 -34.97
C SER A 40 8.94 8.70 -33.69
N GLY A 41 8.61 7.67 -32.92
CA GLY A 41 8.18 6.34 -33.32
C GLY A 41 9.41 5.42 -33.27
N ASP A 42 9.50 4.62 -32.20
CA ASP A 42 10.44 3.51 -31.94
C ASP A 42 11.92 3.82 -31.67
N GLU A 43 12.34 3.63 -30.41
CA GLU A 43 13.59 2.91 -30.11
C GLU A 43 13.39 1.99 -28.90
N ALA A 44 13.65 0.71 -29.14
CA ALA A 44 13.60 -0.39 -28.20
C ALA A 44 14.83 -0.37 -27.27
N TYR A 45 14.61 -0.51 -25.96
CA TYR A 45 15.68 -0.80 -25.01
C TYR A 45 15.67 -2.27 -24.58
N HIS A 46 16.76 -2.94 -24.93
CA HIS A 46 17.10 -4.30 -24.52
C HIS A 46 17.33 -4.38 -23.00
N VAL A 47 16.64 -5.33 -22.37
CA VAL A 47 16.78 -5.71 -20.96
C VAL A 47 18.01 -6.61 -20.81
N ILE A 48 18.99 -6.19 -19.98
CA ILE A 48 20.07 -7.03 -19.48
C ILE A 48 19.74 -7.38 -18.03
N GLY A 49 19.38 -8.65 -17.78
CA GLY A 49 19.05 -9.17 -16.47
C GLY A 49 20.29 -9.54 -15.66
N HIS A 50 20.25 -9.23 -14.36
CA HIS A 50 21.11 -9.84 -13.34
C HIS A 50 20.25 -10.54 -12.28
N PRO A 51 20.77 -11.61 -11.66
CA PRO A 51 19.98 -12.68 -11.06
C PRO A 51 19.56 -12.37 -9.63
N GLY A 52 18.28 -12.63 -9.33
CA GLY A 52 17.72 -12.58 -7.99
C GLY A 52 18.22 -13.71 -7.10
N ALA A 53 18.44 -13.39 -5.83
CA ALA A 53 18.81 -14.30 -4.78
C ALA A 53 17.58 -15.07 -4.27
N ASP A 54 17.27 -16.19 -4.91
CA ASP A 54 16.42 -17.24 -4.34
C ASP A 54 17.27 -18.13 -3.43
N GLY A 55 17.09 -17.98 -2.12
CA GLY A 55 17.64 -18.88 -1.11
C GLY A 55 16.88 -20.20 -1.06
N GLY A 56 17.00 -21.01 -2.11
CA GLY A 56 16.56 -22.40 -2.12
C GLY A 56 17.53 -23.29 -1.33
N VAL A 57 17.00 -24.12 -0.44
CA VAL A 57 17.74 -25.20 0.22
C VAL A 57 18.14 -26.26 -0.82
N PRO A 58 19.37 -26.80 -0.82
CA PRO A 58 19.80 -27.75 -1.84
C PRO A 58 19.16 -29.12 -1.63
N THR A 59 18.49 -29.64 -2.65
CA THR A 59 18.16 -31.08 -2.73
C THR A 59 18.97 -31.65 -3.89
N GLU A 60 20.09 -32.29 -3.59
CA GLU A 60 20.87 -33.02 -4.58
C GLU A 60 20.30 -34.43 -4.79
N GLN A 61 20.10 -34.74 -6.08
CA GLN A 61 20.32 -36.02 -6.75
C GLN A 61 19.63 -37.28 -6.22
N ILE A 62 18.53 -37.66 -6.89
CA ILE A 62 18.33 -39.06 -7.29
C ILE A 62 18.04 -39.10 -8.79
N ALA A 63 18.76 -39.99 -9.46
CA ALA A 63 18.88 -40.14 -10.90
C ALA A 63 17.55 -40.44 -11.61
N ARG A 64 17.43 -39.88 -12.81
CA ARG A 64 16.41 -40.24 -13.82
C ARG A 64 16.74 -41.60 -14.42
N LEU A 65 15.92 -42.60 -14.14
CA LEU A 65 15.67 -43.72 -15.04
C LEU A 65 14.18 -43.67 -15.42
N GLN A 66 13.95 -43.56 -16.72
CA GLN A 66 12.63 -43.46 -17.34
C GLN A 66 12.02 -44.84 -17.61
N MET A 67 10.67 -44.86 -17.59
CA MET A 67 9.70 -45.82 -18.17
C MET A 67 9.13 -46.91 -17.24
N PRO A 68 7.89 -47.41 -17.46
CA PRO A 68 6.70 -46.78 -18.07
C PRO A 68 5.42 -46.96 -17.21
N GLU A 69 4.32 -46.37 -17.69
CA GLU A 69 2.94 -46.61 -17.24
C GLU A 69 2.63 -48.11 -17.16
N ASP A 70 2.05 -48.57 -16.05
CA ASP A 70 1.14 -49.71 -16.05
C ASP A 70 0.19 -49.67 -14.85
N ASN A 71 -1.10 -49.77 -15.19
CA ASN A 71 -2.22 -49.95 -14.28
C ASN A 71 -2.04 -51.19 -13.41
N LEU A 72 -2.38 -51.10 -12.12
CA LEU A 72 -3.08 -52.20 -11.43
C LEU A 72 -3.86 -51.68 -10.22
N ILE A 73 -5.16 -51.88 -10.34
CA ILE A 73 -6.22 -51.64 -9.36
C ILE A 73 -5.97 -52.54 -8.14
N CYS A 74 -6.00 -51.96 -6.95
CA CYS A 74 -6.40 -52.67 -5.74
C CYS A 74 -7.60 -51.93 -5.13
N SER A 75 -8.75 -52.58 -5.27
CA SER A 75 -10.07 -52.19 -4.80
C SER A 75 -10.19 -52.26 -3.27
N ASP A 76 -11.15 -51.49 -2.77
CA ASP A 76 -11.76 -51.54 -1.43
C ASP A 76 -11.17 -50.62 -0.34
N MET A 77 -11.42 -49.32 -0.51
CA MET A 77 -12.03 -48.52 0.57
C MET A 77 -13.00 -47.50 -0.06
N ARG A 78 -14.25 -47.49 0.40
CA ARG A 78 -15.23 -46.47 0.02
C ARG A 78 -14.69 -45.11 0.44
N SER A 79 -14.23 -44.31 -0.52
CA SER A 79 -13.76 -42.94 -0.30
C SER A 79 -14.95 -42.03 -0.05
N THR A 80 -15.23 -41.74 1.22
CA THR A 80 -16.00 -40.55 1.56
C THR A 80 -15.07 -39.37 1.33
N HIS A 81 -15.27 -38.65 0.23
CA HIS A 81 -14.52 -37.46 -0.17
C HIS A 81 -14.67 -36.36 0.90
N HIS A 82 -13.93 -36.47 1.99
CA HIS A 82 -13.71 -35.37 2.92
C HIS A 82 -12.86 -34.34 2.17
N LYS A 83 -13.39 -33.12 2.02
CA LYS A 83 -12.69 -31.99 1.40
C LYS A 83 -11.32 -31.84 2.08
N ALA A 84 -10.22 -32.21 1.41
CA ALA A 84 -8.88 -32.00 1.94
C ALA A 84 -8.50 -30.51 2.01
N GLN A 85 -9.20 -29.67 1.23
CA GLN A 85 -9.03 -28.23 1.14
C GLN A 85 -10.33 -27.50 1.47
N ILE A 86 -10.23 -26.42 2.23
CA ILE A 86 -11.36 -25.57 2.60
C ILE A 86 -11.05 -24.10 2.31
N LYS A 87 -12.11 -23.33 2.07
CA LYS A 87 -12.06 -21.87 1.95
C LYS A 87 -12.78 -21.22 3.11
N VAL A 88 -12.74 -19.89 3.14
CA VAL A 88 -13.45 -19.08 4.12
C VAL A 88 -14.95 -19.42 4.17
N SER A 89 -15.58 -19.66 3.01
CA SER A 89 -17.00 -20.02 2.91
C SER A 89 -17.34 -21.38 3.53
N ASP A 90 -16.37 -22.28 3.67
CA ASP A 90 -16.59 -23.61 4.24
C ASP A 90 -16.48 -23.59 5.78
N ILE A 91 -15.72 -22.66 6.36
CA ILE A 91 -15.41 -22.57 7.81
C ILE A 91 -16.65 -22.74 8.72
N PRO A 92 -17.80 -22.06 8.47
CA PRO A 92 -18.97 -22.19 9.34
C PRO A 92 -19.55 -23.61 9.42
N ASN A 93 -19.33 -24.43 8.38
CA ASN A 93 -19.91 -25.77 8.27
C ASN A 93 -18.90 -26.90 8.58
N VAL A 94 -17.61 -26.59 8.73
CA VAL A 94 -16.55 -27.58 8.95
C VAL A 94 -16.84 -28.56 10.10
N LEU A 95 -17.44 -28.09 11.20
CA LEU A 95 -17.75 -28.95 12.35
C LEU A 95 -19.05 -29.75 12.19
N HIS A 96 -19.85 -29.49 11.15
CA HIS A 96 -21.09 -30.21 10.85
C HIS A 96 -20.85 -31.38 9.89
N ASP A 97 -19.90 -31.23 8.96
CA ASP A 97 -19.71 -32.14 7.83
C ASP A 97 -18.87 -33.39 8.15
N LEU A 98 -18.61 -33.68 9.43
CA LEU A 98 -17.65 -34.70 9.85
C LEU A 98 -18.33 -35.95 10.43
N GLU A 99 -18.00 -37.13 9.85
CA GLU A 99 -18.59 -38.44 10.19
C GLU A 99 -18.35 -38.88 11.64
N HIS A 100 -17.20 -38.55 12.22
CA HIS A 100 -16.86 -38.86 13.61
C HIS A 100 -16.88 -37.59 14.47
N SER A 101 -17.32 -37.69 15.73
CA SER A 101 -17.32 -36.51 16.62
C SER A 101 -15.90 -35.99 16.86
N VAL A 102 -15.60 -34.77 16.42
CA VAL A 102 -14.36 -34.06 16.76
C VAL A 102 -14.37 -33.77 18.27
N LYS A 103 -13.26 -34.05 18.95
CA LYS A 103 -13.06 -33.75 20.38
C LYS A 103 -12.05 -32.64 20.60
N VAL A 104 -11.11 -32.47 19.67
CA VAL A 104 -10.11 -31.40 19.71
C VAL A 104 -10.10 -30.67 18.37
N LEU A 105 -10.28 -29.35 18.40
CA LEU A 105 -9.98 -28.45 17.30
C LEU A 105 -8.58 -27.88 17.50
N SER A 106 -7.68 -28.21 16.59
CA SER A 106 -6.33 -27.69 16.52
C SER A 106 -6.25 -26.66 15.39
N LEU A 107 -5.75 -25.46 15.66
CA LEU A 107 -5.62 -24.41 14.64
C LEU A 107 -4.18 -23.98 14.50
N ASP A 108 -3.76 -23.74 13.26
CA ASP A 108 -2.58 -22.95 13.00
C ASP A 108 -2.78 -21.48 13.44
N CYS A 109 -1.67 -20.79 13.74
CA CYS A 109 -1.69 -19.42 14.20
C CYS A 109 -1.64 -18.39 13.06
N PHE A 110 -0.56 -18.36 12.28
CA PHE A 110 -0.29 -17.26 11.34
C PHE A 110 -0.84 -17.56 9.93
N ASP A 111 -1.41 -16.56 9.25
CA ASP A 111 -2.11 -16.73 7.96
C ASP A 111 -3.36 -17.65 8.03
N THR A 112 -3.66 -18.18 9.22
CA THR A 112 -4.87 -18.93 9.58
C THR A 112 -5.74 -18.13 10.58
N LEU A 113 -5.41 -18.17 11.88
CA LEU A 113 -6.15 -17.50 12.96
C LEU A 113 -5.81 -16.00 13.05
N LEU A 114 -4.54 -15.67 12.92
CA LEU A 114 -4.00 -14.33 12.92
C LEU A 114 -3.42 -13.99 11.56
N TRP A 115 -3.80 -12.83 11.06
CA TRP A 115 -3.33 -12.31 9.78
C TRP A 115 -2.48 -11.08 10.01
N ARG A 116 -1.54 -10.84 9.10
CA ARG A 116 -0.72 -9.63 9.10
C ARG A 116 -1.28 -8.60 8.13
N LYS A 117 -1.10 -7.32 8.47
CA LYS A 117 -1.35 -6.18 7.57
C LYS A 117 -0.26 -6.04 6.51
N THR A 118 0.75 -6.89 6.51
CA THR A 118 1.82 -6.92 5.51
C THR A 118 1.54 -7.96 4.42
N ALA A 119 2.17 -7.81 3.25
CA ALA A 119 2.00 -8.74 2.14
C ALA A 119 2.66 -10.10 2.42
N THR A 120 3.81 -10.09 3.10
CA THR A 120 4.57 -11.29 3.50
C THR A 120 4.95 -11.22 4.99
N PRO A 121 5.32 -12.36 5.62
CA PRO A 121 5.85 -12.36 6.98
C PRO A 121 7.17 -11.58 7.13
N SER A 122 8.04 -11.58 6.11
CA SER A 122 9.31 -10.86 6.15
C SER A 122 9.18 -9.34 6.15
N ASP A 123 8.08 -8.81 5.62
CA ASP A 123 7.80 -7.36 5.62
C ASP A 123 7.66 -6.79 7.04
N VAL A 124 7.39 -7.63 8.05
CA VAL A 124 7.36 -7.20 9.46
C VAL A 124 8.72 -6.67 9.90
N PHE A 125 9.82 -7.16 9.33
CA PHE A 125 11.15 -6.66 9.67
C PHE A 125 11.39 -5.24 9.16
N ALA A 126 10.71 -4.82 8.09
CA ALA A 126 10.72 -3.42 7.66
C ALA A 126 9.93 -2.53 8.62
N VAL A 127 8.84 -3.04 9.21
CA VAL A 127 8.14 -2.36 10.31
C VAL A 127 9.02 -2.29 11.57
N LEU A 128 9.74 -3.36 11.90
CA LEU A 128 10.72 -3.37 12.99
C LEU A 128 11.79 -2.30 12.77
N ALA A 129 12.31 -2.13 11.56
CA ALA A 129 13.32 -1.10 11.26
C ALA A 129 12.80 0.34 11.47
N GLU A 130 11.48 0.54 11.59
CA GLU A 130 10.88 1.81 11.98
C GLU A 130 10.73 1.99 13.50
N ASP A 131 10.87 0.93 14.30
CA ASP A 131 10.81 0.99 15.76
C ASP A 131 11.97 1.84 16.32
N PRO A 132 11.72 2.71 17.31
CA PRO A 132 12.76 3.57 17.89
C PRO A 132 14.00 2.83 18.39
N VAL A 133 13.84 1.60 18.92
CA VAL A 133 14.97 0.77 19.39
C VAL A 133 15.82 0.31 18.21
N ALA A 134 15.19 -0.27 17.19
CA ALA A 134 15.88 -0.76 15.99
C ALA A 134 16.56 0.38 15.23
N ARG A 135 15.91 1.56 15.10
CA ARG A 135 16.51 2.75 14.50
C ARG A 135 17.75 3.23 15.24
N ARG A 136 17.67 3.30 16.58
CA ARG A 136 18.79 3.72 17.43
C ARG A 136 19.98 2.76 17.32
N LEU A 137 19.70 1.47 17.18
CA LEU A 137 20.71 0.42 17.05
C LEU A 137 21.10 0.13 15.58
N GLU A 138 20.59 0.94 14.64
CA GLU A 138 20.87 0.84 13.20
C GLU A 138 20.58 -0.56 12.61
N ILE A 139 19.54 -1.22 13.12
CA ILE A 139 19.17 -2.58 12.72
C ILE A 139 18.34 -2.54 11.45
N THR A 140 18.90 -3.13 10.40
CA THR A 140 18.24 -3.26 9.09
C THR A 140 17.47 -4.57 8.99
N PRO A 141 16.41 -4.61 8.13
CA PRO A 141 15.67 -5.85 7.87
C PRO A 141 16.58 -6.98 7.36
N HIS A 142 17.54 -6.66 6.49
CA HIS A 142 18.49 -7.62 5.95
C HIS A 142 19.39 -8.25 7.02
N GLN A 143 19.93 -7.46 7.95
CA GLN A 143 20.72 -7.99 9.07
C GLN A 143 19.89 -8.97 9.91
N ARG A 144 18.64 -8.61 10.21
CA ARG A 144 17.73 -9.46 10.98
C ARG A 144 17.38 -10.77 10.25
N ILE A 145 17.10 -10.73 8.95
CA ILE A 145 16.84 -11.93 8.14
C ILE A 145 18.09 -12.84 8.09
N SER A 146 19.26 -12.24 7.83
CA SER A 146 20.54 -12.96 7.77
C SER A 146 20.90 -13.62 9.11
N ALA A 147 20.64 -12.92 10.22
CA ALA A 147 20.80 -13.46 11.56
C ALA A 147 19.94 -14.72 11.77
N ALA A 148 18.64 -14.68 11.46
CA ALA A 148 17.79 -15.88 11.60
C ALA A 148 18.31 -17.06 10.76
N ALA A 149 18.66 -16.82 9.49
CA ALA A 149 19.21 -17.86 8.63
C ALA A 149 20.51 -18.47 9.21
N ARG A 150 21.38 -17.64 9.80
CA ARG A 150 22.61 -18.09 10.46
C ARG A 150 22.32 -18.86 11.76
N ALA A 151 21.35 -18.42 12.55
CA ALA A 151 20.93 -19.10 13.78
C ALA A 151 20.39 -20.50 13.46
N TYR A 152 19.53 -20.63 12.44
CA TYR A 152 19.05 -21.92 11.95
C TYR A 152 20.20 -22.85 11.57
N ARG A 153 21.20 -22.35 10.80
CA ARG A 153 22.37 -23.15 10.42
C ARG A 153 23.19 -23.58 11.64
N ALA A 154 23.44 -22.68 12.58
CA ALA A 154 24.21 -22.98 13.79
C ALA A 154 23.51 -24.05 14.64
N LYS A 155 22.21 -23.91 14.89
CA LYS A 155 21.46 -24.82 15.76
C LYS A 155 21.28 -26.22 15.16
N ARG A 156 21.23 -26.34 13.83
CA ARG A 156 21.27 -27.63 13.14
C ARG A 156 22.59 -28.38 13.35
N LEU A 157 23.71 -27.66 13.49
CA LEU A 157 25.01 -28.27 13.79
C LEU A 157 25.12 -28.70 15.26
N GLU A 158 24.51 -27.95 16.18
CA GLU A 158 24.54 -28.23 17.62
C GLU A 158 23.61 -29.38 18.01
N ASN A 159 22.31 -29.28 17.70
CA ASN A 159 21.29 -30.05 18.41
C ASN A 159 20.29 -30.82 17.54
N ARG A 160 20.54 -31.06 16.24
CA ARG A 160 19.63 -31.73 15.24
C ARG A 160 18.21 -31.14 15.10
N SER A 161 17.68 -30.43 16.09
CA SER A 161 16.28 -30.06 16.27
C SER A 161 15.88 -28.83 15.44
N GLY A 162 16.84 -28.08 14.88
CA GLY A 162 16.60 -27.04 13.87
C GLY A 162 15.84 -25.80 14.34
N GLU A 163 14.96 -25.90 15.33
CA GLU A 163 14.11 -24.81 15.83
C GLU A 163 14.89 -23.79 16.64
N ILE A 164 14.79 -22.51 16.25
CA ILE A 164 15.44 -21.38 16.92
C ILE A 164 14.40 -20.49 17.61
N ASP A 165 14.76 -19.86 18.72
CA ASP A 165 13.96 -18.79 19.35
C ASP A 165 14.46 -17.40 18.95
N ILE A 166 13.70 -16.36 19.29
CA ILE A 166 14.08 -14.97 19.04
C ILE A 166 15.42 -14.58 19.69
N GLY A 167 15.74 -15.16 20.84
CA GLY A 167 17.02 -14.96 21.53
C GLY A 167 18.19 -15.51 20.73
N ASP A 168 18.07 -16.72 20.15
CA ASP A 168 19.07 -17.35 19.29
C ASP A 168 19.41 -16.46 18.09
N ILE A 169 18.40 -15.77 17.55
CA ILE A 169 18.57 -14.83 16.44
C ILE A 169 19.37 -13.62 16.90
N TYR A 170 18.95 -12.97 17.98
CA TYR A 170 19.61 -11.74 18.45
C TYR A 170 20.96 -11.96 19.09
N ARG A 171 21.29 -13.18 19.56
CA ARG A 171 22.64 -13.55 19.99
C ARG A 171 23.70 -13.39 18.89
N LEU A 172 23.31 -13.38 17.61
CA LEU A 172 24.24 -13.16 16.50
C LEU A 172 24.64 -11.70 16.29
N PHE A 173 23.96 -10.76 16.95
CA PHE A 173 24.35 -9.35 16.97
C PHE A 173 25.40 -9.14 18.06
N THR A 174 26.61 -9.66 17.79
CA THR A 174 27.71 -9.74 18.78
C THR A 174 28.22 -8.39 19.26
N SER A 175 28.01 -7.33 18.47
CA SER A 175 28.34 -5.95 18.84
C SER A 175 27.37 -5.33 19.85
N LEU A 176 26.17 -5.88 20.02
CA LEU A 176 25.18 -5.41 20.98
C LEU A 176 25.39 -6.05 22.35
N SER A 177 25.11 -5.30 23.41
CA SER A 177 25.01 -5.81 24.78
C SER A 177 23.81 -6.76 24.96
N GLY A 178 23.78 -7.50 26.06
CA GLY A 178 22.64 -8.38 26.39
C GLY A 178 21.32 -7.62 26.47
N GLU A 179 21.32 -6.47 27.16
CA GLU A 179 20.15 -5.61 27.31
C GLU A 179 19.66 -5.07 25.96
N GLU A 180 20.56 -4.64 25.07
CA GLU A 180 20.18 -4.18 23.74
C GLU A 180 19.54 -5.27 22.90
N ARG A 181 20.02 -6.51 23.01
CA ARG A 181 19.44 -7.68 22.31
C ARG A 181 18.04 -8.00 22.84
N GLU A 182 17.82 -7.92 24.15
CA GLU A 182 16.50 -8.11 24.76
C GLU A 182 15.52 -7.01 24.34
N LEU A 183 15.95 -5.75 24.33
CA LEU A 183 15.14 -4.63 23.85
C LEU A 183 14.76 -4.80 22.38
N LEU A 184 15.66 -5.34 21.56
CA LEU A 184 15.44 -5.57 20.14
C LEU A 184 14.49 -6.76 19.90
N ALA A 185 14.61 -7.83 20.69
CA ALA A 185 13.65 -8.94 20.70
C ALA A 185 12.23 -8.47 21.03
N GLU A 186 12.08 -7.66 22.10
CA GLU A 186 10.79 -7.10 22.46
C GLU A 186 10.27 -6.10 21.39
N ALA A 187 11.15 -5.32 20.75
CA ALA A 187 10.77 -4.45 19.64
C ALA A 187 10.18 -5.23 18.45
N GLU A 188 10.73 -6.40 18.13
CA GLU A 188 10.19 -7.27 17.09
C GLU A 188 8.82 -7.86 17.47
N ILE A 189 8.67 -8.31 18.72
CA ILE A 189 7.37 -8.79 19.22
C ILE A 189 6.32 -7.67 19.12
N ARG A 190 6.68 -6.43 19.48
CA ARG A 190 5.80 -5.26 19.29
C ARG A 190 5.49 -5.00 17.82
N ALA A 191 6.47 -5.13 16.93
CA ALA A 191 6.25 -4.97 15.49
C ALA A 191 5.22 -6.00 14.97
N GLU A 192 5.35 -7.27 15.36
CA GLU A 192 4.36 -8.31 15.07
C GLU A 192 2.97 -7.96 15.63
N MET A 193 2.88 -7.50 16.89
CA MET A 193 1.61 -7.05 17.49
C MET A 193 0.98 -5.85 16.76
N ASN A 194 1.76 -4.96 16.15
CA ASN A 194 1.23 -3.79 15.45
C ASN A 194 0.57 -4.16 14.12
N VAL A 195 1.10 -5.19 13.45
CA VAL A 195 0.65 -5.62 12.14
C VAL A 195 -0.35 -6.78 12.19
N CYS A 196 -0.37 -7.56 13.27
CA CYS A 196 -1.30 -8.67 13.41
C CYS A 196 -2.74 -8.22 13.71
N PHE A 197 -3.70 -9.06 13.34
CA PHE A 197 -5.10 -8.98 13.73
C PHE A 197 -5.78 -10.34 13.61
N ALA A 198 -6.86 -10.55 14.38
CA ALA A 198 -7.62 -11.78 14.37
C ALA A 198 -8.52 -11.91 13.13
N PHE A 199 -8.54 -13.08 12.51
CA PHE A 199 -9.41 -13.35 11.37
C PHE A 199 -10.78 -13.85 11.84
N SER A 200 -11.80 -13.02 11.64
CA SER A 200 -13.15 -13.22 12.20
C SER A 200 -13.75 -14.62 11.93
N PRO A 201 -13.61 -15.24 10.75
CA PRO A 201 -14.14 -16.59 10.52
C PRO A 201 -13.60 -17.65 11.51
N PHE A 202 -12.32 -17.63 11.84
CA PHE A 202 -11.74 -18.57 12.80
C PHE A 202 -12.09 -18.21 14.25
N VAL A 203 -12.26 -16.92 14.56
CA VAL A 203 -12.80 -16.48 15.86
C VAL A 203 -14.18 -17.09 16.10
N GLU A 204 -15.07 -17.04 15.11
CA GLU A 204 -16.41 -17.64 15.21
C GLU A 204 -16.36 -19.17 15.23
N LEU A 205 -15.42 -19.80 14.52
CA LEU A 205 -15.20 -21.25 14.60
C LEU A 205 -14.80 -21.68 16.02
N ILE A 206 -13.90 -20.94 16.69
CA ILE A 206 -13.50 -21.23 18.08
C ILE A 206 -14.70 -21.11 19.01
N ARG A 207 -15.52 -20.06 18.87
CA ARG A 207 -16.75 -19.91 19.65
C ARG A 207 -17.69 -21.10 19.45
N LEU A 208 -17.92 -21.48 18.20
CA LEU A 208 -18.76 -22.64 17.86
C LEU A 208 -18.21 -23.93 18.47
N ALA A 209 -16.91 -24.19 18.35
CA ALA A 209 -16.25 -25.35 18.94
C ALA A 209 -16.42 -25.37 20.47
N HIS A 210 -16.22 -24.23 21.13
CA HIS A 210 -16.37 -24.09 22.57
C HIS A 210 -17.80 -24.39 23.04
N THR A 211 -18.82 -23.87 22.35
CA THR A 211 -20.24 -24.16 22.69
C THR A 211 -20.61 -25.64 22.55
N ARG A 212 -19.86 -26.41 21.74
CA ARG A 212 -20.02 -27.86 21.57
C ARG A 212 -19.17 -28.69 22.54
N GLY A 213 -18.44 -28.04 23.45
CA GLY A 213 -17.52 -28.72 24.37
C GLY A 213 -16.31 -29.35 23.67
N ILE A 214 -15.93 -28.85 22.49
CA ILE A 214 -14.72 -29.27 21.78
C ILE A 214 -13.53 -28.52 22.39
N LYS A 215 -12.47 -29.25 22.77
CA LYS A 215 -11.21 -28.65 23.28
C LYS A 215 -10.52 -27.90 22.14
N ILE A 216 -10.04 -26.69 22.39
CA ILE A 216 -9.34 -25.87 21.38
C ILE A 216 -7.86 -25.77 21.72
N VAL A 217 -6.98 -26.03 20.75
CA VAL A 217 -5.53 -25.84 20.88
C VAL A 217 -4.98 -25.08 19.68
N ILE A 218 -3.90 -24.33 19.89
CA ILE A 218 -3.15 -23.67 18.82
C ILE A 218 -1.84 -24.41 18.61
N VAL A 219 -1.45 -24.65 17.36
CA VAL A 219 -0.20 -25.32 17.00
C VAL A 219 0.50 -24.47 15.94
N SER A 220 1.70 -23.97 16.21
CA SER A 220 2.41 -23.03 15.33
C SER A 220 3.87 -23.41 15.18
N ASP A 221 4.36 -23.44 13.94
CA ASP A 221 5.79 -23.38 13.67
C ASP A 221 6.24 -21.93 13.78
N THR A 222 7.01 -21.60 14.82
CA THR A 222 7.37 -20.21 15.12
C THR A 222 8.62 -20.14 16.00
N TYR A 223 9.36 -19.05 15.87
CA TYR A 223 10.48 -18.70 16.76
C TYR A 223 10.02 -17.99 18.03
N LEU A 224 8.72 -17.72 18.18
CA LEU A 224 8.14 -17.17 19.40
C LEU A 224 7.84 -18.29 20.39
N ARG A 225 8.21 -18.09 21.64
CA ARG A 225 7.87 -19.00 22.75
C ARG A 225 6.39 -18.91 23.11
N GLU A 226 5.89 -19.90 23.84
CA GLU A 226 4.48 -20.00 24.24
C GLU A 226 3.99 -18.73 24.93
N ASP A 227 4.78 -18.12 25.81
CA ASP A 227 4.43 -16.90 26.54
C ASP A 227 4.37 -15.68 25.61
N GLU A 228 5.31 -15.54 24.68
CA GLU A 228 5.34 -14.48 23.68
C GLU A 228 4.14 -14.59 22.72
N LEU A 229 3.85 -15.81 22.23
CA LEU A 229 2.70 -16.05 21.36
C LEU A 229 1.37 -15.86 22.11
N THR A 230 1.32 -16.23 23.40
CA THR A 230 0.17 -15.97 24.28
C THR A 230 -0.10 -14.48 24.43
N ARG A 231 0.94 -13.65 24.61
CA ARG A 231 0.81 -12.18 24.66
C ARG A 231 0.23 -11.64 23.36
N LEU A 232 0.72 -12.12 22.22
CA LEU A 232 0.25 -11.72 20.90
C LEU A 232 -1.22 -12.12 20.66
N LEU A 233 -1.60 -13.36 20.96
CA LEU A 233 -2.98 -13.84 20.85
C LEU A 233 -3.92 -13.05 21.77
N THR A 234 -3.53 -12.82 23.03
CA THR A 234 -4.32 -12.05 24.01
C THR A 234 -4.58 -10.63 23.55
N ARG A 235 -3.64 -10.02 22.81
CA ARG A 235 -3.78 -8.66 22.29
C ARG A 235 -4.88 -8.54 21.23
N HIS A 236 -5.07 -9.59 20.43
CA HIS A 236 -5.90 -9.54 19.21
C HIS A 236 -7.19 -10.35 19.27
N LEU A 237 -7.23 -11.41 20.06
CA LEU A 237 -8.43 -12.24 20.22
C LEU A 237 -9.39 -11.62 21.24
N PRO A 238 -10.71 -11.75 21.02
CA PRO A 238 -11.70 -11.48 22.06
C PRO A 238 -11.44 -12.30 23.33
N ALA A 239 -11.72 -11.73 24.50
CA ALA A 239 -11.41 -12.36 25.79
C ALA A 239 -12.15 -13.69 26.03
N ASP A 240 -13.34 -13.88 25.45
CA ASP A 240 -14.05 -15.16 25.48
C ASP A 240 -13.35 -16.23 24.63
N VAL A 241 -12.82 -15.85 23.47
CA VAL A 241 -12.11 -16.73 22.54
C VAL A 241 -10.76 -17.15 23.14
N MET A 242 -9.99 -16.19 23.69
CA MET A 242 -8.71 -16.48 24.33
C MET A 242 -8.87 -17.46 25.51
N ARG A 243 -9.91 -17.30 26.34
CA ARG A 243 -10.19 -18.23 27.45
C ARG A 243 -10.61 -19.63 27.00
N ALA A 244 -11.16 -19.77 25.79
CA ALA A 244 -11.55 -21.06 25.24
C ALA A 244 -10.34 -21.87 24.74
N ILE A 245 -9.22 -21.21 24.42
CA ILE A 245 -7.98 -21.87 24.02
C ILE A 245 -7.36 -22.56 25.23
N SER A 246 -7.23 -23.88 25.15
CA SER A 246 -6.78 -24.72 26.26
C SER A 246 -5.26 -24.85 26.36
N LYS A 247 -4.56 -24.80 25.22
CA LYS A 247 -3.11 -24.94 25.13
C LYS A 247 -2.57 -24.36 23.82
N ILE A 248 -1.36 -23.84 23.85
CA ILE A 248 -0.60 -23.37 22.68
C ILE A 248 0.66 -24.24 22.58
N TYR A 249 0.95 -24.72 21.38
CA TYR A 249 2.10 -25.55 21.04
C TYR A 249 2.98 -24.78 20.05
N CYS A 250 4.14 -24.31 20.47
CA CYS A 250 5.12 -23.69 19.60
C CYS A 250 6.23 -24.68 19.25
N SER A 251 6.63 -24.73 17.97
CA SER A 251 7.70 -25.62 17.52
C SER A 251 8.99 -25.44 18.32
N VAL A 252 9.34 -24.19 18.64
CA VAL A 252 10.54 -23.85 19.40
C VAL A 252 10.57 -24.40 20.83
N ASP A 253 9.41 -24.45 21.52
CA ASP A 253 9.33 -24.98 22.88
C ASP A 253 9.43 -26.50 22.92
N HIS A 254 9.03 -27.16 21.82
CA HIS A 254 9.11 -28.61 21.66
C HIS A 254 10.33 -29.09 20.87
N GLY A 255 11.12 -28.16 20.32
CA GLY A 255 12.30 -28.44 19.50
C GLY A 255 12.00 -29.19 18.20
N THR A 256 10.76 -29.18 17.72
CA THR A 256 10.36 -29.88 16.50
C THR A 256 9.20 -29.17 15.81
N SER A 257 9.26 -29.10 14.47
CA SER A 257 8.19 -28.51 13.66
C SER A 257 7.01 -29.46 13.46
N LYS A 258 5.88 -28.94 13.01
CA LYS A 258 4.69 -29.69 12.55
C LYS A 258 5.04 -30.81 11.59
N SER A 259 5.85 -30.49 10.58
CA SER A 259 6.27 -31.43 9.53
C SER A 259 7.16 -32.57 10.03
N HIS A 260 7.80 -32.43 11.20
CA HIS A 260 8.75 -33.41 11.72
C HIS A 260 8.22 -34.21 12.91
N GLY A 261 7.51 -33.59 13.85
CA GLY A 261 7.16 -34.27 15.10
C GLY A 261 6.17 -33.58 16.03
N LEU A 262 5.86 -32.29 15.84
CA LEU A 262 5.05 -31.53 16.80
C LEU A 262 3.66 -32.15 17.02
N PHE A 263 3.03 -32.67 15.98
CA PHE A 263 1.72 -33.33 16.12
C PHE A 263 1.76 -34.61 16.96
N ARG A 264 2.90 -35.31 17.07
CA ARG A 264 3.00 -36.47 17.98
C ARG A 264 2.84 -36.02 19.43
N VAL A 265 3.47 -34.90 19.78
CA VAL A 265 3.32 -34.26 21.10
C VAL A 265 1.88 -33.82 21.32
N VAL A 266 1.24 -33.20 20.31
CA VAL A 266 -0.16 -32.77 20.39
C VAL A 266 -1.11 -33.95 20.61
N ILE A 267 -0.95 -35.05 19.87
CA ILE A 267 -1.77 -36.28 20.05
C ILE A 267 -1.61 -36.80 21.49
N GLU A 268 -0.37 -36.98 21.93
CA GLU A 268 -0.05 -37.54 23.26
C GLU A 268 -0.67 -36.67 24.38
N GLN A 269 -0.45 -35.36 24.34
CA GLN A 269 -0.92 -34.45 25.37
C GLN A 269 -2.43 -34.16 25.31
N CYS A 270 -3.06 -34.32 24.15
CA CYS A 270 -4.51 -34.20 24.04
C CYS A 270 -5.25 -35.41 24.63
N GLY A 271 -4.61 -36.58 24.66
CA GLY A 271 -5.18 -37.79 25.28
C GLY A 271 -6.43 -38.33 24.56
N VAL A 272 -6.60 -38.00 23.28
CA VAL A 272 -7.68 -38.51 22.43
C VAL A 272 -7.10 -39.24 21.21
N PRO A 273 -7.82 -40.18 20.59
CA PRO A 273 -7.39 -40.77 19.32
C PRO A 273 -7.10 -39.69 18.28
N ALA A 274 -6.03 -39.86 17.49
CA ALA A 274 -5.64 -38.90 16.45
C ALA A 274 -6.81 -38.55 15.50
N ALA A 275 -7.61 -39.55 15.13
CA ALA A 275 -8.80 -39.38 14.29
C ALA A 275 -9.91 -38.51 14.94
N GLN A 276 -9.83 -38.13 16.22
CA GLN A 276 -10.75 -37.18 16.88
C GLN A 276 -10.19 -35.75 16.99
N ILE A 277 -8.96 -35.54 16.51
CA ILE A 277 -8.33 -34.23 16.39
C ILE A 277 -8.53 -33.75 14.96
N LEU A 278 -9.11 -32.56 14.82
CA LEU A 278 -9.20 -31.83 13.57
C LEU A 278 -8.18 -30.71 13.59
N HIS A 279 -7.20 -30.73 12.68
CA HIS A 279 -6.31 -29.61 12.46
C HIS A 279 -6.72 -28.78 11.23
N ILE A 280 -6.57 -27.47 11.31
CA ILE A 280 -6.81 -26.54 10.20
C ILE A 280 -5.67 -25.50 10.16
N GLY A 281 -5.04 -25.35 9.00
CA GLY A 281 -3.99 -24.36 8.77
C GLY A 281 -3.72 -24.11 7.28
N ASP A 282 -2.93 -23.10 6.97
CA ASP A 282 -2.75 -22.57 5.61
C ASP A 282 -1.66 -23.29 4.79
N ASN A 283 -0.81 -24.09 5.44
CA ASN A 283 0.29 -24.77 4.78
C ASN A 283 -0.08 -26.22 4.41
N ASP A 284 -0.03 -26.57 3.12
CA ASP A 284 -0.37 -27.91 2.66
C ASP A 284 0.49 -29.01 3.30
N VAL A 285 1.80 -28.77 3.46
CA VAL A 285 2.71 -29.77 4.02
C VAL A 285 2.58 -29.84 5.54
N ALA A 286 2.72 -28.68 6.21
CA ALA A 286 2.77 -28.61 7.67
C ALA A 286 1.39 -28.81 8.31
N ASP A 287 0.31 -28.33 7.70
CA ASP A 287 -1.03 -28.33 8.31
C ASP A 287 -2.00 -29.34 7.70
N ALA A 288 -1.67 -29.96 6.56
CA ALA A 288 -2.49 -31.04 6.01
C ALA A 288 -1.75 -32.37 5.93
N GLN A 289 -0.68 -32.47 5.14
CA GLN A 289 -0.02 -33.75 4.88
C GLN A 289 0.65 -34.33 6.14
N ALA A 290 1.37 -33.52 6.93
CA ALA A 290 2.05 -33.97 8.15
C ALA A 290 1.09 -34.53 9.22
N PRO A 291 0.01 -33.83 9.61
CA PRO A 291 -0.96 -34.38 10.58
C PRO A 291 -1.73 -35.58 10.02
N GLN A 292 -2.07 -35.61 8.72
CA GLN A 292 -2.74 -36.76 8.09
C GLN A 292 -1.91 -38.04 8.16
N LYS A 293 -0.59 -37.96 7.98
CA LYS A 293 0.33 -39.11 8.12
C LYS A 293 0.32 -39.72 9.53
N LEU A 294 -0.14 -38.97 10.53
CA LEU A 294 -0.28 -39.41 11.92
C LEU A 294 -1.72 -39.80 12.28
N GLY A 295 -2.63 -39.81 11.31
CA GLY A 295 -4.04 -40.19 11.48
C GLY A 295 -4.93 -39.07 12.02
N LEU A 296 -4.46 -37.81 12.06
CA LEU A 296 -5.35 -36.68 12.34
C LEU A 296 -6.26 -36.41 11.15
N ARG A 297 -7.43 -35.84 11.43
CA ARG A 297 -8.18 -35.12 10.40
C ARG A 297 -7.51 -33.78 10.18
N ALA A 298 -7.24 -33.42 8.94
CA ALA A 298 -6.61 -32.16 8.61
C ALA A 298 -7.24 -31.53 7.38
N LEU A 299 -7.50 -30.23 7.45
CA LEU A 299 -8.06 -29.43 6.38
C LEU A 299 -7.08 -28.32 6.02
N HIS A 300 -6.64 -28.31 4.77
CA HIS A 300 -5.81 -27.24 4.23
C HIS A 300 -6.68 -26.00 3.97
N PHE A 301 -6.46 -24.94 4.72
CA PHE A 301 -7.12 -23.66 4.52
C PHE A 301 -6.45 -22.92 3.35
N GLN A 302 -7.16 -22.84 2.23
CA GLN A 302 -6.71 -22.11 1.06
C GLN A 302 -7.50 -20.78 0.96
N PRO A 303 -6.94 -19.66 1.45
CA PRO A 303 -7.67 -18.40 1.54
C PRO A 303 -7.99 -17.79 0.17
N PHE A 304 -7.22 -18.13 -0.87
CA PHE A 304 -7.32 -17.49 -2.18
C PHE A 304 -7.53 -18.49 -3.31
N ASP A 305 -8.32 -18.05 -4.27
CA ASP A 305 -8.30 -18.62 -5.61
C ASP A 305 -6.99 -18.29 -6.32
N ARG A 306 -6.65 -19.10 -7.31
CA ARG A 306 -5.40 -18.97 -8.06
C ARG A 306 -5.23 -17.57 -8.65
N GLU A 307 -6.29 -17.02 -9.23
CA GLU A 307 -6.28 -15.69 -9.86
C GLU A 307 -5.97 -14.57 -8.85
N VAL A 308 -6.58 -14.66 -7.67
CA VAL A 308 -6.36 -13.70 -6.57
C VAL A 308 -4.95 -13.84 -6.01
N ALA A 309 -4.48 -15.08 -5.82
CA ALA A 309 -3.12 -15.36 -5.36
C ALA A 309 -2.06 -14.86 -6.34
N ASP A 310 -2.26 -15.10 -7.65
CA ASP A 310 -1.36 -14.63 -8.70
C ASP A 310 -1.35 -13.09 -8.78
N PHE A 311 -2.50 -12.44 -8.65
CA PHE A 311 -2.58 -10.98 -8.58
C PHE A 311 -1.78 -10.42 -7.39
N LEU A 312 -1.98 -10.96 -6.19
CA LEU A 312 -1.27 -10.51 -4.99
C LEU A 312 0.25 -10.70 -5.11
N ARG A 313 0.67 -11.83 -5.71
CA ARG A 313 2.08 -12.11 -6.00
C ARG A 313 2.67 -11.09 -6.97
N LEU A 314 1.96 -10.79 -8.06
CA LEU A 314 2.40 -9.80 -9.05
C LEU A 314 2.43 -8.39 -8.47
N GLN A 315 1.43 -8.01 -7.68
CA GLN A 315 1.39 -6.72 -6.98
C GLN A 315 2.59 -6.55 -6.05
N HIS A 316 2.93 -7.58 -5.26
CA HIS A 316 4.10 -7.57 -4.40
C HIS A 316 5.40 -7.42 -5.19
N ALA A 317 5.56 -8.18 -6.28
CA ALA A 317 6.74 -8.07 -7.15
C ALA A 317 6.89 -6.69 -7.80
N ALA A 318 5.78 -6.08 -8.24
CA ALA A 318 5.77 -4.76 -8.85
C ALA A 318 6.09 -3.63 -7.86
N SER A 319 5.66 -3.74 -6.59
CA SER A 319 5.97 -2.76 -5.55
C SER A 319 7.47 -2.55 -5.38
N SER A 320 8.26 -3.63 -5.45
CA SER A 320 9.71 -3.57 -5.41
C SER A 320 10.33 -2.82 -6.60
N LEU A 321 9.63 -2.74 -7.74
CA LEU A 321 10.08 -2.03 -8.95
C LEU A 321 9.80 -0.51 -8.91
N ILE A 322 8.86 -0.04 -8.09
CA ILE A 322 8.51 1.39 -8.00
C ILE A 322 9.59 2.19 -7.24
N VAL A 323 10.39 1.52 -6.42
CA VAL A 323 11.42 2.15 -5.57
C VAL A 323 12.68 2.56 -6.35
N PHE A 324 12.82 2.14 -7.62
CA PHE A 324 14.01 2.45 -8.46
C PHE A 324 14.10 3.90 -8.96
N GLU A 325 13.10 4.76 -8.73
CA GLU A 325 13.19 6.20 -9.04
C GLU A 325 14.00 7.00 -8.00
N GLN A 326 14.40 6.37 -6.88
CA GLN A 326 15.37 6.92 -5.93
C GLN A 326 16.74 6.25 -6.15
N PRO A 327 17.88 6.94 -6.00
CA PRO A 327 19.19 6.27 -5.99
C PRO A 327 19.21 5.29 -4.81
N ALA A 328 18.88 4.04 -5.07
CA ALA A 328 18.67 3.03 -4.06
C ALA A 328 20.01 2.67 -3.39
N PRO A 329 20.18 2.85 -2.08
CA PRO A 329 21.07 1.95 -1.36
C PRO A 329 20.42 0.57 -1.37
N GLU A 330 21.23 -0.46 -1.61
CA GLU A 330 20.89 -1.90 -1.68
C GLU A 330 20.19 -2.47 -0.42
N ALA A 331 19.79 -1.61 0.53
CA ALA A 331 19.29 -1.92 1.85
C ALA A 331 17.85 -1.44 2.13
N LEU A 332 17.18 -0.75 1.19
CA LEU A 332 15.83 -0.23 1.45
C LEU A 332 14.76 -1.32 1.26
N VAL A 333 14.53 -2.11 2.30
CA VAL A 333 13.33 -2.96 2.42
C VAL A 333 12.22 -2.11 3.05
N LEU A 334 11.28 -1.62 2.23
CA LEU A 334 10.09 -0.91 2.72
C LEU A 334 9.00 -1.91 3.13
N PRO A 335 8.21 -1.62 4.19
CA PRO A 335 7.11 -2.49 4.56
C PRO A 335 6.04 -2.48 3.47
N CYS A 336 5.84 -3.62 2.81
CA CYS A 336 4.74 -3.78 1.87
C CYS A 336 3.43 -4.04 2.63
N TYR A 337 2.70 -2.98 2.98
CA TYR A 337 1.40 -3.09 3.64
C TYR A 337 0.31 -3.60 2.66
N SER A 338 -0.42 -4.62 3.06
CA SER A 338 -1.61 -5.16 2.38
C SER A 338 -2.74 -5.47 3.39
N PRO A 339 -3.27 -4.46 4.11
CA PRO A 339 -4.26 -4.67 5.18
C PRO A 339 -5.61 -5.20 4.67
N PHE A 340 -5.88 -5.10 3.37
CA PHE A 340 -7.10 -5.60 2.74
C PHE A 340 -6.96 -7.02 2.18
N ARG A 341 -5.78 -7.66 2.31
CA ARG A 341 -5.53 -9.02 1.82
C ARG A 341 -6.58 -10.05 2.29
N PRO A 342 -6.97 -10.13 3.58
CA PRO A 342 -8.04 -11.05 3.99
C PRO A 342 -9.43 -10.63 3.53
N LEU A 343 -9.66 -9.39 3.11
CA LEU A 343 -10.95 -9.04 2.49
C LEU A 343 -11.11 -9.79 1.16
N PHE A 344 -10.01 -10.04 0.43
CA PHE A 344 -10.03 -10.80 -0.81
C PHE A 344 -10.26 -12.30 -0.60
N SER A 345 -10.04 -12.84 0.60
CA SER A 345 -10.37 -14.25 0.91
C SER A 345 -11.84 -14.43 1.28
N VAL A 346 -12.47 -13.39 1.83
CA VAL A 346 -13.90 -13.36 2.15
C VAL A 346 -14.75 -12.98 0.93
N ALA A 347 -14.24 -12.06 0.10
CA ALA A 347 -14.96 -11.59 -1.08
C ALA A 347 -15.07 -12.71 -2.12
N ASN A 348 -16.29 -13.06 -2.51
CA ASN A 348 -16.50 -13.94 -3.66
C ASN A 348 -16.24 -13.16 -4.95
N LEU A 349 -14.97 -13.10 -5.38
CA LEU A 349 -14.54 -12.32 -6.54
C LEU A 349 -14.75 -13.02 -7.88
N ARG A 350 -14.93 -14.35 -7.87
CA ARG A 350 -15.12 -15.18 -9.08
C ARG A 350 -16.21 -14.71 -10.05
N PRO A 351 -17.36 -14.18 -9.60
CA PRO A 351 -18.42 -13.77 -10.52
C PRO A 351 -18.11 -12.48 -11.29
N TYR A 352 -17.09 -11.72 -10.89
CA TYR A 352 -16.79 -10.42 -11.48
C TYR A 352 -15.84 -10.53 -12.67
N ALA A 353 -15.98 -9.63 -13.63
CA ALA A 353 -15.08 -9.53 -14.77
C ALA A 353 -13.65 -9.14 -14.32
N PRO A 354 -12.60 -9.56 -15.04
CA PRO A 354 -11.21 -9.29 -14.65
C PRO A 354 -10.91 -7.82 -14.38
N GLU A 355 -11.49 -6.89 -15.14
CA GLU A 355 -11.29 -5.44 -14.98
C GLU A 355 -11.87 -4.95 -13.65
N THR A 356 -12.99 -5.55 -13.22
CA THR A 356 -13.62 -5.24 -11.93
C THR A 356 -12.77 -5.78 -10.79
N VAL A 357 -12.21 -6.99 -10.93
CA VAL A 357 -11.31 -7.58 -9.93
C VAL A 357 -10.04 -6.72 -9.79
N ILE A 358 -9.43 -6.31 -10.90
CA ILE A 358 -8.26 -5.41 -10.89
C ILE A 358 -8.62 -4.08 -10.22
N GLY A 359 -9.75 -3.46 -10.59
CA GLY A 359 -10.22 -2.22 -9.96
C GLY A 359 -10.43 -2.37 -8.45
N TYR A 360 -11.07 -3.46 -8.04
CA TYR A 360 -11.36 -3.77 -6.64
C TYR A 360 -10.09 -4.04 -5.82
N MET A 361 -9.11 -4.76 -6.37
CA MET A 361 -7.89 -5.14 -5.65
C MET A 361 -6.80 -4.06 -5.68
N SER A 362 -6.72 -3.26 -6.75
CA SER A 362 -5.75 -2.16 -6.89
C SER A 362 -6.26 -0.87 -6.27
N PHE A 363 -7.29 -0.27 -6.88
CA PHE A 363 -7.76 1.07 -6.54
C PHE A 363 -8.77 1.06 -5.39
N GLY A 364 -9.54 -0.02 -5.23
CA GLY A 364 -10.55 -0.18 -4.18
C GLY A 364 -10.03 0.16 -2.77
N PRO A 365 -8.93 -0.44 -2.29
CA PRO A 365 -8.29 -0.08 -1.02
C PRO A 365 -8.01 1.41 -0.84
N VAL A 366 -7.45 2.06 -1.86
CA VAL A 366 -7.08 3.48 -1.83
C VAL A 366 -8.32 4.36 -1.82
N LEU A 367 -9.31 4.03 -2.66
CA LEU A 367 -10.58 4.73 -2.75
C LEU A 367 -11.39 4.61 -1.44
N TYR A 368 -11.40 3.41 -0.83
CA TYR A 368 -12.01 3.18 0.48
C TYR A 368 -11.32 4.00 1.58
N ALA A 369 -9.98 3.98 1.62
CA ALA A 369 -9.22 4.73 2.62
C ALA A 369 -9.48 6.24 2.49
N TYR A 370 -9.51 6.77 1.27
CA TYR A 370 -9.85 8.17 1.00
C TYR A 370 -11.28 8.50 1.43
N ALA A 371 -12.26 7.66 1.05
CA ALA A 371 -13.66 7.88 1.39
C ALA A 371 -13.88 7.93 2.90
N ARG A 372 -13.31 6.96 3.63
CA ARG A 372 -13.34 6.93 5.10
C ARG A 372 -12.69 8.18 5.69
N PHE A 373 -11.48 8.53 5.25
CA PHE A 373 -10.77 9.73 5.72
C PHE A 373 -11.62 11.00 5.55
N LEU A 374 -12.19 11.20 4.36
CA LEU A 374 -12.98 12.38 4.08
C LEU A 374 -14.22 12.44 4.98
N MET A 375 -14.89 11.31 5.22
CA MET A 375 -16.07 11.27 6.08
C MET A 375 -15.73 11.49 7.55
N ASP A 376 -14.62 10.93 8.02
CA ASP A 376 -14.10 11.16 9.38
C ASP A 376 -13.78 12.65 9.59
N GLU A 377 -13.13 13.30 8.62
CA GLU A 377 -12.80 14.74 8.66
C GLU A 377 -14.06 15.61 8.65
N VAL A 378 -15.04 15.29 7.79
CA VAL A 378 -16.34 15.98 7.76
C VAL A 378 -17.04 15.87 9.11
N ALA A 379 -17.08 14.67 9.70
CA ALA A 379 -17.69 14.45 11.00
C ALA A 379 -16.97 15.21 12.12
N ALA A 380 -15.64 15.24 12.10
CA ALA A 380 -14.82 15.99 13.07
C ALA A 380 -15.10 17.49 13.00
N LEU A 381 -15.14 18.07 11.80
CA LEU A 381 -15.45 19.49 11.59
C LEU A 381 -16.88 19.84 12.00
N GLN A 382 -17.85 18.96 11.73
CA GLN A 382 -19.24 19.16 12.17
C GLN A 382 -19.38 19.12 13.69
N LYS A 383 -18.65 18.24 14.38
CA LYS A 383 -18.59 18.21 15.86
C LYS A 383 -18.03 19.50 16.45
N GLN A 384 -17.17 20.21 15.74
CA GLN A 384 -16.69 21.55 16.11
C GLN A 384 -17.70 22.68 15.82
N GLY A 385 -18.92 22.35 15.38
CA GLY A 385 -19.95 23.33 15.00
C GLY A 385 -19.73 23.99 13.64
N LYS A 386 -18.78 23.52 12.82
CA LYS A 386 -18.52 24.08 11.50
C LYS A 386 -19.57 23.59 10.50
N ARG A 387 -20.04 24.51 9.65
CA ARG A 387 -20.89 24.17 8.51
C ARG A 387 -20.03 23.70 7.34
N VAL A 388 -19.92 22.39 7.17
CA VAL A 388 -19.08 21.77 6.14
C VAL A 388 -19.86 21.59 4.84
N ARG A 389 -19.22 21.91 3.71
CA ARG A 389 -19.69 21.56 2.36
C ARG A 389 -18.58 20.83 1.64
N VAL A 390 -18.87 19.62 1.17
CA VAL A 390 -17.93 18.80 0.41
C VAL A 390 -18.13 19.09 -1.08
N LEU A 391 -17.03 19.37 -1.78
CA LEU A 391 -17.05 19.66 -3.22
C LEU A 391 -15.98 18.80 -3.90
N PHE A 392 -16.38 18.10 -4.95
CA PHE A 392 -15.51 17.26 -5.76
C PHE A 392 -15.27 17.92 -7.11
N LEU A 393 -14.01 18.18 -7.45
CA LEU A 393 -13.64 18.73 -8.76
C LEU A 393 -13.81 17.64 -9.83
N LEU A 394 -14.72 17.86 -10.78
CA LEU A 394 -15.14 16.82 -11.71
C LEU A 394 -14.03 16.21 -12.57
N ARG A 395 -12.97 16.96 -12.87
CA ARG A 395 -11.86 16.47 -13.70
C ARG A 395 -11.07 15.35 -12.99
N ASP A 396 -10.88 15.49 -11.69
CA ASP A 396 -9.90 14.69 -10.94
C ASP A 396 -10.55 13.84 -9.83
N ALA A 397 -11.74 14.26 -9.37
CA ALA A 397 -12.37 13.73 -8.16
C ALA A 397 -13.73 13.06 -8.42
N TYR A 398 -14.09 12.76 -9.66
CA TYR A 398 -15.33 12.03 -9.97
C TYR A 398 -15.33 10.64 -9.30
N LEU A 399 -14.25 9.86 -9.48
CA LEU A 399 -14.13 8.53 -8.86
C LEU A 399 -14.08 8.60 -7.33
N LEU A 400 -13.44 9.64 -6.78
CA LEU A 400 -13.41 9.89 -5.33
C LEU A 400 -14.81 10.16 -4.77
N SER A 401 -15.62 10.95 -5.50
CA SER A 401 -17.03 11.18 -5.16
C SER A 401 -17.81 9.87 -5.18
N ALA A 402 -17.70 9.08 -6.25
CA ALA A 402 -18.39 7.80 -6.38
C ALA A 402 -17.99 6.82 -5.25
N ALA A 403 -16.72 6.79 -4.86
CA ALA A 403 -16.24 5.99 -3.74
C ALA A 403 -16.84 6.45 -2.40
N CYS A 404 -16.96 7.76 -2.16
CA CYS A 404 -17.62 8.28 -0.96
C CYS A 404 -19.11 7.95 -0.93
N GLU A 405 -19.79 7.98 -2.07
CA GLU A 405 -21.20 7.58 -2.16
C GLU A 405 -21.39 6.09 -1.89
N ALA A 406 -20.53 5.24 -2.47
CA ALA A 406 -20.52 3.80 -2.19
C ALA A 406 -20.22 3.50 -0.72
N TYR A 407 -19.28 4.23 -0.10
CA TYR A 407 -18.91 4.06 1.31
C TYR A 407 -20.04 4.47 2.26
N THR A 408 -20.76 5.55 1.97
CA THR A 408 -21.81 6.09 2.86
C THR A 408 -23.21 5.57 2.56
N GLY A 409 -23.42 4.94 1.40
CA GLY A 409 -24.73 4.51 0.90
C GLY A 409 -25.66 5.66 0.49
N LYS A 410 -25.15 6.89 0.37
CA LYS A 410 -25.92 8.09 0.02
C LYS A 410 -25.06 9.09 -0.75
N SER A 411 -25.68 10.08 -1.39
CA SER A 411 -24.92 11.11 -2.09
C SER A 411 -24.07 11.94 -1.14
N VAL A 412 -22.83 12.24 -1.54
CA VAL A 412 -21.86 12.99 -0.75
C VAL A 412 -21.40 14.21 -1.54
N GLY A 413 -21.53 15.39 -0.93
CA GLY A 413 -21.02 16.62 -1.51
C GLY A 413 -21.67 17.01 -2.83
N LYS A 414 -20.97 17.81 -3.63
CA LYS A 414 -21.39 18.20 -4.97
C LYS A 414 -20.23 18.09 -5.96
N LEU A 415 -20.55 17.64 -7.16
CA LEU A 415 -19.65 17.67 -8.31
C LEU A 415 -19.56 19.10 -8.88
N VAL A 416 -18.36 19.64 -8.96
CA VAL A 416 -18.11 21.03 -9.39
C VAL A 416 -17.20 21.07 -10.61
N ARG A 417 -17.57 21.85 -11.63
CA ARG A 417 -16.74 22.09 -12.82
C ARG A 417 -16.02 23.42 -12.68
N ILE A 418 -14.71 23.37 -12.43
CA ILE A 418 -13.86 24.56 -12.43
C ILE A 418 -12.81 24.40 -13.53
N ARG A 419 -12.79 25.33 -14.48
CA ARG A 419 -11.72 25.38 -15.49
C ARG A 419 -10.42 25.79 -14.79
N ARG A 420 -9.30 25.13 -15.12
CA ARG A 420 -7.97 25.46 -14.58
C ARG A 420 -7.66 26.96 -14.69
N PHE A 421 -8.00 27.57 -15.83
CA PHE A 421 -7.90 29.01 -16.04
C PHE A 421 -8.61 29.83 -14.95
N VAL A 422 -9.86 29.48 -14.60
CA VAL A 422 -10.65 30.21 -13.58
C VAL A 422 -10.06 29.99 -12.19
N ALA A 423 -9.61 28.77 -11.88
CA ALA A 423 -8.98 28.45 -10.61
C ALA A 423 -7.71 29.28 -10.37
N ILE A 424 -6.84 29.37 -11.38
CA ILE A 424 -5.61 30.18 -11.32
C ILE A 424 -5.94 31.68 -11.29
N ALA A 425 -6.78 32.17 -12.21
CA ALA A 425 -7.12 33.59 -12.27
C ALA A 425 -7.79 34.10 -10.99
N ALA A 426 -8.50 33.24 -10.27
CA ALA A 426 -9.14 33.55 -9.01
C ALA A 426 -8.25 33.33 -7.77
N SER A 427 -6.98 32.92 -7.92
CA SER A 427 -6.10 32.63 -6.78
C SER A 427 -5.35 33.85 -6.26
N PHE A 428 -4.98 34.82 -7.11
CA PHE A 428 -4.13 35.98 -6.78
C PHE A 428 -4.71 36.91 -5.69
N LYS A 429 -4.19 36.84 -4.46
CA LYS A 429 -4.59 37.68 -3.30
C LYS A 429 -3.58 38.79 -3.02
N ASN A 430 -2.33 38.60 -3.40
CA ASN A 430 -1.24 39.54 -3.19
C ASN A 430 -0.20 39.43 -4.31
N ARG A 431 0.81 40.30 -4.28
CA ARG A 431 1.92 40.32 -5.25
C ARG A 431 2.66 38.98 -5.32
N ALA A 432 2.93 38.35 -4.17
CA ALA A 432 3.66 37.09 -4.13
C ALA A 432 2.94 35.95 -4.87
N ASP A 433 1.60 35.92 -4.88
CA ASP A 433 0.84 34.92 -5.65
C ASP A 433 1.03 35.09 -7.17
N VAL A 434 1.17 36.33 -7.65
CA VAL A 434 1.41 36.65 -9.07
C VAL A 434 2.84 36.24 -9.44
N ASP A 435 3.81 36.59 -8.61
CA ASP A 435 5.23 36.25 -8.80
C ASP A 435 5.45 34.73 -8.79
N TYR A 436 4.76 34.02 -7.89
CA TYR A 436 4.78 32.56 -7.84
C TYR A 436 4.20 31.94 -9.12
N TYR A 437 3.10 32.48 -9.63
CA TYR A 437 2.53 31.98 -10.89
C TYR A 437 3.47 32.21 -12.07
N ILE A 438 4.05 33.40 -12.20
CA ILE A 438 4.91 33.73 -13.35
C ILE A 438 6.21 32.93 -13.30
N SER A 439 6.82 32.77 -12.12
CA SER A 439 8.05 31.99 -11.95
C SER A 439 7.86 30.49 -12.23
N GLY A 440 6.62 29.98 -12.15
CA GLY A 440 6.29 28.61 -12.52
C GLY A 440 6.07 28.36 -14.02
N ILE A 441 6.20 29.38 -14.88
CA ILE A 441 6.03 29.24 -16.33
C ILE A 441 7.39 28.92 -16.97
N SER A 442 7.53 27.73 -17.56
CA SER A 442 8.77 27.38 -18.27
C SER A 442 9.05 28.36 -19.41
N PRO A 443 10.33 28.70 -19.67
CA PRO A 443 10.71 29.63 -20.72
C PRO A 443 10.17 29.28 -22.12
N GLU A 444 9.99 27.98 -22.44
CA GLU A 444 9.42 27.53 -23.72
C GLU A 444 7.91 27.82 -23.88
N PHE A 445 7.16 27.97 -22.79
CA PHE A 445 5.71 28.25 -22.82
C PHE A 445 5.37 29.71 -22.54
N PHE A 446 6.38 30.57 -22.48
CA PHE A 446 6.23 31.97 -22.10
C PHE A 446 5.59 32.78 -23.22
N ASN A 447 4.32 33.12 -23.06
CA ASN A 447 3.56 33.93 -24.00
C ASN A 447 2.88 35.11 -23.29
N LEU A 448 3.28 36.34 -23.63
CA LEU A 448 2.84 37.57 -22.97
C LEU A 448 1.31 37.75 -22.97
N HIS A 449 0.67 37.52 -24.12
CA HIS A 449 -0.79 37.62 -24.25
C HIS A 449 -1.52 36.59 -23.36
N SER A 450 -1.00 35.37 -23.29
CA SER A 450 -1.58 34.30 -22.48
C SER A 450 -1.44 34.59 -20.99
N ILE A 451 -0.28 35.11 -20.57
CA ILE A 451 -0.01 35.54 -19.19
C ILE A 451 -0.94 36.70 -18.82
N ALA A 452 -0.98 37.75 -19.64
CA ALA A 452 -1.85 38.91 -19.41
C ALA A 452 -3.33 38.49 -19.29
N LYS A 453 -3.77 37.57 -20.15
CA LYS A 453 -5.11 36.98 -20.10
C LYS A 453 -5.35 36.20 -18.80
N GLN A 454 -4.39 35.39 -18.36
CA GLN A 454 -4.49 34.63 -17.10
C GLN A 454 -4.53 35.53 -15.86
N LEU A 455 -3.84 36.68 -15.92
CA LEU A 455 -3.87 37.76 -14.92
C LEU A 455 -5.11 38.65 -15.03
N LEU A 456 -6.03 38.34 -15.96
CA LEU A 456 -7.28 39.08 -16.20
C LEU A 456 -7.03 40.56 -16.56
N LEU A 457 -5.94 40.87 -17.26
CA LEU A 457 -5.71 42.21 -17.77
C LEU A 457 -6.65 42.50 -18.95
N PRO A 458 -7.28 43.69 -19.00
CA PRO A 458 -8.05 44.14 -20.15
C PRO A 458 -7.20 44.18 -21.44
N PRO A 459 -7.80 43.95 -22.63
CA PRO A 459 -7.05 43.92 -23.90
C PRO A 459 -6.27 45.21 -24.19
N ASP A 460 -6.85 46.38 -23.92
CA ASP A 460 -6.23 47.70 -24.07
C ASP A 460 -5.00 47.88 -23.18
N VAL A 461 -5.09 47.50 -21.91
CA VAL A 461 -3.95 47.51 -20.98
C VAL A 461 -2.89 46.48 -21.42
N THR A 462 -3.33 45.31 -21.86
CA THR A 462 -2.45 44.23 -22.33
C THR A 462 -1.60 44.68 -23.51
N GLU A 463 -2.21 45.26 -24.55
CA GLU A 463 -1.48 45.71 -25.73
C GLU A 463 -0.47 46.83 -25.41
N LEU A 464 -0.83 47.76 -24.52
CA LEU A 464 0.11 48.80 -24.08
C LEU A 464 1.30 48.23 -23.30
N LEU A 465 1.06 47.31 -22.36
CA LEU A 465 2.12 46.66 -21.59
C LEU A 465 3.05 45.83 -22.49
N ILE A 466 2.48 45.13 -23.47
CA ILE A 466 3.27 44.33 -24.43
C ILE A 466 4.06 45.24 -25.37
N ARG A 467 3.49 46.37 -25.81
CA ARG A 467 4.22 47.36 -26.63
C ARG A 467 5.41 47.96 -25.86
N ILE A 468 5.20 48.35 -24.60
CA ILE A 468 6.29 48.84 -23.72
C ILE A 468 7.35 47.75 -23.53
N ALA A 469 6.93 46.52 -23.25
CA ALA A 469 7.87 45.41 -23.06
C ALA A 469 8.73 45.15 -24.30
N ARG A 470 8.14 45.19 -25.51
CA ARG A 470 8.85 44.98 -26.78
C ARG A 470 9.87 46.07 -27.14
N GLN A 471 9.84 47.22 -26.47
CA GLN A 471 10.85 48.27 -26.63
C GLN A 471 12.14 47.99 -25.85
N SER A 472 12.16 46.95 -25.00
CA SER A 472 13.33 46.53 -24.22
C SER A 472 14.05 45.35 -24.87
N ASP A 473 15.37 45.26 -24.65
CA ASP A 473 16.21 44.12 -25.07
C ASP A 473 15.76 42.79 -24.43
N ASP A 474 15.07 42.85 -23.28
CA ASP A 474 14.44 41.69 -22.66
C ASP A 474 12.94 41.97 -22.41
N PRO A 475 12.09 41.68 -23.40
CA PRO A 475 10.65 41.90 -23.28
C PRO A 475 10.00 41.10 -22.16
N ARG A 476 10.56 39.95 -21.78
CA ARG A 476 9.97 39.12 -20.72
C ARG A 476 10.17 39.78 -19.37
N ARG A 477 11.41 40.20 -19.09
CA ARG A 477 11.75 40.93 -17.87
C ARG A 477 11.05 42.28 -17.80
N ALA A 478 11.00 43.03 -18.89
CA ALA A 478 10.33 44.32 -18.95
C ALA A 478 8.81 44.19 -18.71
N PHE A 479 8.17 43.16 -19.27
CA PHE A 479 6.77 42.87 -18.99
C PHE A 479 6.56 42.52 -17.52
N HIS A 480 7.39 41.64 -16.95
CA HIS A 480 7.32 41.27 -15.53
C HIS A 480 7.47 42.49 -14.61
N GLN A 481 8.44 43.36 -14.88
CA GLN A 481 8.62 44.62 -14.14
C GLN A 481 7.39 45.52 -14.25
N SER A 482 6.77 45.60 -15.42
CA SER A 482 5.57 46.42 -15.62
C SER A 482 4.35 45.89 -14.86
N LEU A 483 4.28 44.58 -14.56
CA LEU A 483 3.25 44.01 -13.69
C LEU A 483 3.41 44.47 -12.23
N HIS A 484 4.61 44.86 -11.81
CA HIS A 484 4.89 45.38 -10.48
C HIS A 484 4.56 46.87 -10.31
N ASP A 485 4.14 47.58 -11.36
CA ASP A 485 3.56 48.90 -11.20
C ASP A 485 2.29 48.80 -10.32
N ASP A 486 2.18 49.66 -9.30
CA ASP A 486 1.15 49.53 -8.25
C ASP A 486 -0.29 49.49 -8.79
N ASP A 487 -0.59 50.27 -9.82
CA ASP A 487 -1.91 50.34 -10.45
C ASP A 487 -2.24 49.11 -11.32
N VAL A 488 -1.23 48.51 -11.97
CA VAL A 488 -1.37 47.25 -12.73
C VAL A 488 -1.59 46.10 -11.77
N MET A 489 -0.80 46.05 -10.69
CA MET A 489 -0.96 45.05 -9.63
C MET A 489 -2.33 45.19 -8.94
N GLU A 490 -2.76 46.41 -8.60
CA GLU A 490 -4.09 46.67 -8.01
C GLU A 490 -5.20 46.19 -8.96
N LEU A 491 -5.05 46.43 -10.26
CA LEU A 491 -6.01 45.96 -11.27
C LEU A 491 -6.10 44.43 -11.34
N ILE A 492 -4.96 43.72 -11.34
CA ILE A 492 -4.90 42.25 -11.34
C ILE A 492 -5.61 41.70 -10.09
N LEU A 493 -5.25 42.20 -8.91
CA LEU A 493 -5.81 41.73 -7.65
C LEU A 493 -7.31 42.02 -7.55
N LYS A 494 -7.76 43.20 -8.01
CA LYS A 494 -9.17 43.56 -8.08
C LYS A 494 -9.95 42.62 -9.00
N ASN A 495 -9.43 42.33 -10.19
CA ASN A 495 -10.09 41.44 -11.15
C ASN A 495 -10.11 39.99 -10.64
N SER A 496 -9.02 39.53 -10.03
CA SER A 496 -8.94 38.23 -9.38
C SER A 496 -9.94 38.11 -8.23
N PHE A 497 -10.04 39.11 -7.37
CA PHE A 497 -11.02 39.17 -6.27
C PHE A 497 -12.46 39.10 -6.79
N ALA A 498 -12.79 39.87 -7.83
CA ALA A 498 -14.11 39.84 -8.45
C ALA A 498 -14.44 38.45 -9.05
N LEU A 499 -13.49 37.82 -9.74
CA LEU A 499 -13.65 36.47 -10.28
C LEU A 499 -13.82 35.43 -9.17
N ARG A 500 -13.02 35.52 -8.10
CA ARG A 500 -13.13 34.67 -6.90
C ARG A 500 -14.51 34.77 -6.27
N GLY A 501 -15.05 35.97 -6.15
CA GLY A 501 -16.43 36.18 -5.67
C GLY A 501 -17.48 35.48 -6.55
N ARG A 502 -17.33 35.51 -7.88
CA ARG A 502 -18.20 34.77 -8.81
C ARG A 502 -18.04 33.25 -8.66
N MET A 503 -16.80 32.77 -8.54
CA MET A 503 -16.50 31.35 -8.34
C MET A 503 -17.10 30.82 -7.04
N MET A 504 -16.95 31.55 -5.94
CA MET A 504 -17.53 31.19 -4.63
C MET A 504 -19.06 31.14 -4.69
N ARG A 505 -19.72 32.07 -5.40
CA ARG A 505 -21.18 32.01 -5.62
C ARG A 505 -21.59 30.78 -6.41
N TYR A 506 -20.83 30.40 -7.43
CA TYR A 506 -21.07 29.17 -8.20
C TYR A 506 -20.96 27.92 -7.32
N MET A 507 -19.91 27.82 -6.50
CA MET A 507 -19.70 26.71 -5.56
C MET A 507 -20.72 26.69 -4.40
N SER A 508 -21.38 27.82 -4.14
CA SER A 508 -22.37 27.95 -3.06
C SER A 508 -23.80 27.60 -3.46
N LYS A 509 -24.09 27.56 -4.77
CA LYS A 509 -25.37 27.10 -5.32
C LYS A 509 -25.47 25.58 -5.24
#